data_AF-A0A091V8V0-F1
#
_entry.id   AF-A0A091V8V0-F1
#
_cell.length_a   1.000
_cell.length_b   1.000
_cell.length_c   1.000
_cell.angle_alpha   90.00
_cell.angle_beta   90.00
_cell.angle_gamma   90.00
#
_symmetry.space_group_name_H-M   'P 1'
#
loop_
_entity.id
_entity.type
_entity.pdbx_description
1 polymer ?
#
loop_
_entity_poly.entity_id
_entity_poly.type
_entity_poly.pdbx_seq_one_letter_code
_entity_poly.pdbx_strand_id
1 'polypeptide(L)'
;SPMICQIVVDAALKEVRKSYKQIYLHHYMDDILLAAETQNVLLTAFAKLESSLKIYGLQIAPEKVQTEQPWKYVGWKLFTSQVFPQPLRIVDQVITLHDLQKLLGTINWVQLLLGITTEELSPLFTLSKGDSDLLSSRKLMPEAKTVLQKVSDKIATSFASRINVKLPINLYI
;
A
#
# COMPACT_ATOMS: atom_id res chain seq x y z
N SER A 1 -11.95 13.08 -13.27
CA SER A 1 -10.71 12.54 -13.89
C SER A 1 -9.62 12.49 -12.82
N PRO A 2 -8.97 11.33 -12.59
CA PRO A 2 -7.94 11.18 -11.55
C PRO A 2 -6.77 12.17 -11.69
N MET A 3 -6.30 12.39 -12.92
CA MET A 3 -5.18 13.29 -13.19
C MET A 3 -5.49 14.74 -12.79
N ILE A 4 -6.68 15.24 -13.14
CA ILE A 4 -7.10 16.60 -12.79
C ILE A 4 -7.22 16.76 -11.27
N CYS A 5 -7.79 15.78 -10.58
CA CYS A 5 -7.87 15.78 -9.12
C CYS A 5 -6.46 15.88 -8.51
N GLN A 6 -5.54 15.04 -8.99
CA GLN A 6 -4.16 15.00 -8.52
C GLN A 6 -3.45 16.36 -8.71
N ILE A 7 -3.63 17.03 -9.86
CA ILE A 7 -3.06 18.37 -10.11
C ILE A 7 -3.63 19.41 -9.15
N VAL A 8 -4.95 19.42 -8.96
CA VAL A 8 -5.61 20.41 -8.09
C VAL A 8 -5.17 20.24 -6.64
N VAL A 9 -5.15 19.00 -6.14
CA VAL A 9 -4.65 18.73 -4.78
C VAL A 9 -3.17 19.09 -4.69
N ASP A 10 -2.34 18.73 -5.66
CA ASP A 10 -0.92 19.07 -5.62
C ASP A 10 -0.66 20.59 -5.55
N ALA A 11 -1.45 21.38 -6.29
CA ALA A 11 -1.44 22.83 -6.21
C ALA A 11 -1.84 23.33 -4.80
N ALA A 12 -2.87 22.75 -4.20
CA ALA A 12 -3.30 23.07 -2.83
C ALA A 12 -2.24 22.72 -1.77
N LEU A 13 -1.45 21.69 -2.00
CA LEU A 13 -0.39 21.24 -1.08
C LEU A 13 0.91 22.04 -1.21
N LYS A 14 1.10 22.77 -2.31
CA LYS A 14 2.37 23.44 -2.66
C LYS A 14 2.88 24.38 -1.57
N GLU A 15 2.02 25.23 -1.02
CA GLU A 15 2.43 26.18 0.02
C GLU A 15 2.68 25.48 1.37
N VAL A 16 1.93 24.41 1.69
CA VAL A 16 2.16 23.61 2.89
C VAL A 16 3.56 23.01 2.87
N ARG A 17 3.97 22.40 1.74
CA ARG A 17 5.33 21.84 1.57
C ARG A 17 6.43 22.88 1.66
N LYS A 18 6.17 24.11 1.21
CA LYS A 18 7.13 25.21 1.32
C LYS A 18 7.28 25.71 2.76
N SER A 19 6.17 25.84 3.48
CA SER A 19 6.16 26.33 4.87
C SER A 19 6.69 25.30 5.86
N TYR A 20 6.45 24.02 5.61
CA TYR A 20 6.88 22.92 6.45
C TYR A 20 7.80 21.99 5.65
N LYS A 21 9.10 22.30 5.62
CA LYS A 21 10.09 21.48 4.88
C LYS A 21 10.51 20.22 5.64
N GLN A 22 10.25 20.18 6.94
CA GLN A 22 10.63 19.12 7.86
C GLN A 22 9.58 18.00 7.98
N ILE A 23 8.42 18.14 7.32
CA ILE A 23 7.34 17.15 7.35
C ILE A 23 7.42 16.23 6.13
N TYR A 24 6.91 15.02 6.29
CA TYR A 24 6.57 14.16 5.17
C TYR A 24 5.12 14.41 4.79
N LEU A 25 4.88 14.88 3.57
CA LEU A 25 3.55 15.14 3.02
C LEU A 25 3.40 14.39 1.69
N HIS A 26 2.77 13.22 1.76
CA HIS A 26 2.51 12.38 0.60
C HIS A 26 1.03 12.40 0.26
N HIS A 27 0.74 12.50 -1.04
CA HIS A 27 -0.62 12.53 -1.55
C HIS A 27 -0.77 11.50 -2.66
N TYR A 28 -1.77 10.63 -2.52
CA TYR A 28 -2.09 9.61 -3.51
C TYR A 28 -3.61 9.48 -3.64
N MET A 29 -4.13 9.82 -4.81
CA MET A 29 -5.57 9.77 -5.11
C MET A 29 -6.39 10.64 -4.15
N ASP A 30 -7.08 10.03 -3.18
CA ASP A 30 -7.89 10.75 -2.19
C ASP A 30 -7.25 10.73 -0.79
N ASP A 31 -6.10 10.06 -0.64
CA ASP A 31 -5.40 9.90 0.64
C ASP A 31 -4.22 10.88 0.75
N ILE A 32 -4.12 11.56 1.90
CA ILE A 32 -2.96 12.37 2.29
C ILE A 32 -2.33 11.76 3.54
N LEU A 33 -1.05 11.42 3.46
CA LEU A 33 -0.22 11.10 4.62
C LEU A 33 0.58 12.34 5.01
N LEU A 34 0.37 12.79 6.24
CA LEU A 34 1.10 13.88 6.88
C LEU A 34 1.81 13.33 8.11
N ALA A 35 3.14 13.44 8.16
CA ALA A 35 3.94 13.00 9.29
C ALA A 35 5.02 14.04 9.64
N ALA A 36 5.32 14.17 10.93
CA ALA A 36 6.31 15.11 11.45
C ALA A 36 7.05 14.48 12.64
N GLU A 37 8.24 15.00 12.95
CA GLU A 37 9.05 14.53 14.10
C GLU A 37 8.39 14.83 15.45
N THR A 38 7.64 15.94 15.55
CA THR A 38 6.95 16.34 16.78
C THR A 38 5.47 16.58 16.54
N GLN A 39 4.66 16.28 17.56
CA GLN A 39 3.21 16.48 17.51
C GLN A 39 2.81 17.95 17.29
N ASN A 40 3.56 18.90 17.86
CA ASN A 40 3.29 20.33 17.67
C ASN A 40 3.44 20.76 16.20
N VAL A 41 4.50 20.30 15.52
CA VAL A 41 4.69 20.55 14.09
C VAL A 41 3.58 19.86 13.28
N LEU A 42 3.19 18.65 13.66
CA LEU A 42 2.12 17.91 13.00
C LEU A 42 0.78 18.67 13.05
N LEU A 43 0.37 19.13 14.23
CA LEU A 43 -0.90 19.84 14.43
C LEU A 43 -0.94 21.17 13.67
N THR A 44 0.14 21.95 13.74
CA THR A 44 0.21 23.23 13.03
C THR A 44 0.23 23.04 11.50
N ALA A 45 0.97 22.03 11.02
CA ALA A 45 0.97 21.67 9.60
C ALA A 45 -0.40 21.16 9.13
N PHE A 46 -1.10 20.38 9.96
CA PHE A 46 -2.45 19.89 9.65
C PHE A 46 -3.46 21.04 9.54
N ALA A 47 -3.44 21.99 10.48
CA ALA A 47 -4.31 23.18 10.39
C ALA A 47 -4.03 24.02 9.13
N LYS A 48 -2.74 24.17 8.74
CA LYS A 48 -2.36 24.84 7.49
C LYS A 48 -2.84 24.06 6.27
N LEU A 49 -2.73 22.74 6.30
CA LEU A 49 -3.21 21.84 5.25
C LEU A 49 -4.72 21.99 5.04
N GLU A 50 -5.52 21.90 6.10
CA GLU A 50 -6.98 22.06 6.03
C GLU A 50 -7.38 23.43 5.47
N SER A 51 -6.74 24.49 5.95
CA SER A 51 -6.96 25.84 5.43
C SER A 51 -6.62 25.95 3.94
N SER A 52 -5.50 25.35 3.52
CA SER A 52 -5.06 25.38 2.12
C SER A 52 -6.03 24.61 1.23
N LEU A 53 -6.43 23.41 1.62
CA LEU A 53 -7.42 22.60 0.88
C LEU A 53 -8.74 23.36 0.72
N LYS A 54 -9.22 24.02 1.78
CA LYS A 54 -10.46 24.79 1.76
C LYS A 54 -10.43 25.94 0.75
N ILE A 55 -9.29 26.62 0.56
CA ILE A 55 -9.14 27.68 -0.45
C ILE A 55 -9.36 27.14 -1.87
N TYR A 56 -8.99 25.89 -2.11
CA TYR A 56 -9.19 25.20 -3.39
C TYR A 56 -10.54 24.47 -3.48
N GLY A 57 -11.46 24.70 -2.53
CA GLY A 57 -12.77 24.04 -2.49
C GLY A 57 -12.72 22.55 -2.11
N LEU A 58 -11.61 22.09 -1.54
CA LEU A 58 -11.43 20.72 -1.06
C LEU A 58 -11.67 20.66 0.45
N GLN A 59 -12.25 19.55 0.92
CA GLN A 59 -12.55 19.35 2.34
C GLN A 59 -12.06 17.97 2.80
N ILE A 60 -11.46 17.94 3.98
CA ILE A 60 -11.15 16.69 4.67
C ILE A 60 -12.41 16.20 5.39
N ALA A 61 -12.79 14.95 5.16
CA ALA A 61 -13.86 14.29 5.92
C ALA A 61 -13.36 14.03 7.35
N PRO A 62 -13.91 14.68 8.39
CA PRO A 62 -13.39 14.57 9.76
C PRO A 62 -13.36 13.12 10.27
N GLU A 63 -14.35 12.31 9.89
CA GLU A 63 -14.46 10.90 10.25
C GLU A 63 -13.39 10.00 9.61
N LYS A 64 -12.69 10.49 8.58
CA LYS A 64 -11.58 9.78 7.92
C LYS A 64 -10.21 10.18 8.49
N VAL A 65 -10.14 11.19 9.35
CA VAL A 65 -8.87 11.61 9.97
C VAL A 65 -8.44 10.56 10.99
N GLN A 66 -7.26 9.97 10.78
CA GLN A 66 -6.68 8.97 11.67
C GLN A 66 -5.58 9.61 12.52
N THR A 67 -5.83 9.79 13.81
CA THR A 67 -4.88 10.43 14.74
C THR A 67 -4.01 9.44 15.52
N GLU A 68 -4.42 8.17 15.60
CA GLU A 68 -3.76 7.13 16.39
C GLU A 68 -3.47 5.88 15.55
N GLN A 69 -2.46 5.12 15.97
CA GLN A 69 -2.11 3.85 15.33
C GLN A 69 -3.13 2.74 15.66
N PRO A 70 -3.38 1.78 14.77
CA PRO A 70 -2.75 1.64 13.44
C PRO A 70 -3.36 2.58 12.39
N TRP A 71 -2.50 3.33 11.68
CA TRP A 71 -2.93 4.15 10.55
C TRP A 71 -3.03 3.31 9.28
N LYS A 72 -4.07 3.52 8.48
CA LYS A 72 -4.21 2.91 7.16
C LYS A 72 -3.81 3.91 6.10
N TYR A 73 -2.93 3.50 5.18
CA TYR A 73 -2.52 4.32 4.03
C TYR A 73 -2.15 3.42 2.84
N VAL A 74 -2.82 3.61 1.69
CA VAL A 74 -2.53 2.92 0.42
C VAL A 74 -2.29 1.40 0.58
N GLY A 75 -3.21 0.69 1.23
CA GLY A 75 -3.11 -0.76 1.43
C GLY A 75 -2.16 -1.23 2.53
N TRP A 76 -1.55 -0.31 3.29
CA TRP A 76 -0.68 -0.60 4.43
C TRP A 76 -1.34 -0.26 5.77
N LYS A 77 -0.97 -0.99 6.82
CA LYS A 77 -1.18 -0.64 8.23
C LYS A 77 0.15 -0.18 8.81
N LEU A 78 0.17 1.05 9.28
CA LEU A 78 1.36 1.71 9.78
C LEU A 78 1.30 1.77 11.30
N PHE A 79 2.44 1.44 11.93
CA PHE A 79 2.73 1.69 13.34
C PHE A 79 3.96 2.60 13.42
N THR A 80 4.29 3.04 14.63
CA THR A 80 5.47 3.88 14.87
C THR A 80 6.77 3.19 14.47
N SER A 81 6.91 1.88 14.69
CA SER A 81 8.12 1.11 14.39
C SER A 81 8.00 0.16 13.18
N GLN A 82 6.79 -0.28 12.86
CA GLN A 82 6.52 -1.36 11.92
C GLN A 82 5.48 -0.97 10.85
N VAL A 83 5.53 -1.67 9.73
CA VAL A 83 4.58 -1.56 8.61
C VAL A 83 4.10 -2.96 8.24
N PHE A 84 2.79 -3.15 8.23
CA PHE A 84 2.13 -4.41 7.88
C PHE A 84 1.31 -4.21 6.61
N PRO A 85 1.13 -5.25 5.78
CA PRO A 85 0.14 -5.18 4.72
C PRO A 85 -1.25 -5.12 5.39
N GLN A 86 -2.21 -4.41 4.79
CA GLN A 86 -3.59 -4.57 5.22
C GLN A 86 -4.02 -6.04 5.03
N PRO A 87 -4.95 -6.56 5.85
CA PRO A 87 -5.43 -7.92 5.72
C PRO A 87 -5.94 -8.14 4.30
N LEU A 88 -5.21 -8.95 3.55
CA LEU A 88 -5.61 -9.40 2.24
C LEU A 88 -6.15 -10.81 2.40
N ARG A 89 -7.42 -10.99 2.09
CA ARG A 89 -7.99 -12.33 2.00
C ARG A 89 -7.53 -12.92 0.68
N ILE A 90 -6.58 -13.84 0.74
CA ILE A 90 -6.29 -14.70 -0.40
C ILE A 90 -7.50 -15.60 -0.61
N VAL A 91 -8.18 -15.41 -1.74
CA VAL A 91 -9.32 -16.24 -2.14
C VAL A 91 -8.78 -17.38 -3.00
N ASP A 92 -9.01 -18.61 -2.58
CA ASP A 92 -8.58 -19.84 -3.24
C ASP A 92 -9.61 -20.39 -4.25
N GLN A 93 -10.69 -19.64 -4.49
CA GLN A 93 -11.73 -19.96 -5.46
C GLN A 93 -11.36 -19.46 -6.86
N VAL A 94 -10.31 -20.03 -7.44
CA VAL A 94 -9.93 -19.76 -8.84
C VAL A 94 -10.68 -20.72 -9.75
N ILE A 95 -11.63 -20.20 -10.52
CA ILE A 95 -12.43 -20.95 -11.49
C ILE A 95 -12.11 -20.51 -12.92
N THR A 96 -11.74 -19.24 -13.12
CA THR A 96 -11.45 -18.62 -14.41
C THR A 96 -10.05 -17.99 -14.46
N LEU A 97 -9.57 -17.64 -15.66
CA LEU A 97 -8.35 -16.86 -15.84
C LEU A 97 -8.44 -15.49 -15.14
N HIS A 98 -9.62 -14.85 -15.15
CA HIS A 98 -9.85 -13.59 -14.43
C HIS A 98 -9.62 -13.71 -12.92
N ASP A 99 -10.11 -14.79 -12.30
CA ASP A 99 -9.92 -15.03 -10.87
C ASP A 99 -8.44 -15.23 -10.55
N LEU A 100 -7.73 -15.97 -11.42
CA LEU A 100 -6.29 -16.17 -11.30
C LEU A 100 -5.52 -14.85 -11.40
N GLN A 101 -5.87 -13.99 -12.36
CA GLN A 101 -5.22 -12.68 -12.53
C GLN A 101 -5.41 -11.78 -11.31
N LYS A 102 -6.63 -11.74 -10.73
CA LYS A 102 -6.89 -11.01 -9.48
C LYS A 102 -6.08 -11.54 -8.31
N LEU A 103 -5.98 -12.86 -8.20
CA LEU A 103 -5.18 -13.52 -7.17
C LEU A 103 -3.70 -13.17 -7.32
N LEU A 104 -3.14 -13.31 -8.52
CA LEU A 104 -1.74 -12.98 -8.81
C LEU A 104 -1.43 -11.50 -8.60
N GLY A 105 -2.35 -10.59 -8.97
CA GLY A 105 -2.21 -9.17 -8.68
C GLY A 105 -2.12 -8.87 -7.18
N THR A 106 -2.93 -9.56 -6.38
CA THR A 106 -2.91 -9.46 -4.91
C THR A 106 -1.60 -9.97 -4.33
N ILE A 107 -1.11 -11.13 -4.80
CA ILE A 107 0.14 -11.72 -4.34
C ILE A 107 1.33 -10.84 -4.72
N ASN A 108 1.36 -10.35 -5.97
CA ASN A 108 2.44 -9.49 -6.46
C ASN A 108 2.56 -8.18 -5.64
N TRP A 109 1.43 -7.61 -5.21
CA TRP A 109 1.41 -6.43 -4.34
C TRP A 109 2.16 -6.63 -3.01
N VAL A 110 2.07 -7.82 -2.42
CA VAL A 110 2.72 -8.13 -1.14
C VAL A 110 4.04 -8.89 -1.28
N GLN A 111 4.36 -9.42 -2.47
CA GLN A 111 5.45 -10.37 -2.68
C GLN A 111 6.79 -9.92 -2.07
N LEU A 112 7.17 -8.66 -2.29
CA LEU A 112 8.43 -8.10 -1.78
C LEU A 112 8.48 -8.10 -0.25
N LEU A 113 7.36 -7.80 0.41
CA LEU A 113 7.28 -7.80 1.87
C LEU A 113 7.39 -9.21 2.45
N LEU A 114 6.81 -10.19 1.76
CA LEU A 114 6.79 -11.58 2.20
C LEU A 114 8.15 -12.28 1.99
N GLY A 115 9.08 -11.66 1.26
CA GLY A 115 10.34 -12.28 0.86
C GLY A 115 10.09 -13.59 0.11
N ILE A 116 9.09 -13.62 -0.79
CA ILE A 116 8.78 -14.78 -1.62
C ILE A 116 9.38 -14.56 -3.01
N THR A 117 10.18 -15.50 -3.47
CA THR A 117 10.81 -15.41 -4.79
C THR A 117 9.81 -15.71 -5.91
N THR A 118 10.09 -15.23 -7.12
CA THR A 118 9.28 -15.54 -8.29
C THR A 118 9.30 -17.05 -8.60
N GLU A 119 10.38 -17.75 -8.26
CA GLU A 119 10.51 -19.21 -8.39
C GLU A 119 9.55 -19.94 -7.46
N GLU A 120 9.43 -19.52 -6.19
CA GLU A 120 8.47 -20.08 -5.24
C GLU A 120 7.01 -19.89 -5.69
N LEU A 121 6.71 -18.84 -6.47
CA LEU A 121 5.39 -18.56 -7.03
C LEU A 121 5.17 -19.21 -8.41
N SER A 122 6.17 -19.86 -9.00
CA SER A 122 6.10 -20.42 -10.36
C SER A 122 4.93 -21.40 -10.59
N PRO A 123 4.46 -22.21 -9.60
CA PRO A 123 3.28 -23.06 -9.81
C PRO A 123 2.00 -22.25 -10.08
N LEU A 124 1.89 -21.03 -9.54
CA LEU A 124 0.75 -20.15 -9.78
C LEU A 124 0.84 -19.46 -11.15
N PHE A 125 2.03 -18.99 -11.53
CA PHE A 125 2.24 -18.34 -12.84
C PHE A 125 2.07 -19.31 -14.02
N THR A 126 2.33 -20.59 -13.81
CA THR A 126 2.15 -21.62 -14.86
C THR A 126 0.68 -21.76 -15.25
N LEU A 127 -0.25 -21.52 -14.32
CA LEU A 127 -1.70 -21.52 -14.60
C LEU A 127 -2.14 -20.37 -15.51
N SER A 128 -1.33 -19.33 -15.67
CA SER A 128 -1.63 -18.20 -16.55
C SER A 128 -1.38 -18.52 -18.03
N LYS A 129 -0.69 -19.62 -18.33
CA LYS A 129 -0.41 -20.06 -19.70
C LYS A 129 -1.66 -20.69 -20.33
N GLY A 130 -1.74 -20.66 -21.66
CA GLY A 130 -2.85 -21.25 -22.43
C GLY A 130 -3.78 -20.19 -23.01
N ASP A 131 -5.07 -20.49 -23.02
CA ASP A 131 -6.13 -19.64 -23.58
C ASP A 131 -6.17 -18.26 -22.89
N SER A 132 -6.20 -17.19 -23.68
CA SER A 132 -6.23 -15.81 -23.22
C SER A 132 -7.63 -15.31 -22.87
N ASP A 133 -8.69 -16.08 -23.14
CA ASP A 133 -10.05 -15.75 -22.71
C ASP A 133 -10.12 -15.65 -21.17
N LEU A 134 -10.62 -14.53 -20.65
CA LEU A 134 -10.77 -14.28 -19.21
C LEU A 134 -11.71 -15.28 -18.53
N LEU A 135 -12.66 -15.85 -19.26
CA LEU A 135 -13.61 -16.84 -18.77
C LEU A 135 -13.10 -18.27 -18.91
N SER A 136 -11.94 -18.47 -19.55
CA SER A 136 -11.36 -19.80 -19.72
C SER A 136 -11.11 -20.45 -18.36
N SER A 137 -11.49 -21.72 -18.23
CA SER A 137 -11.45 -22.42 -16.95
C SER A 137 -10.01 -22.57 -16.44
N ARG A 138 -9.84 -22.37 -15.13
CA ARG A 138 -8.59 -22.61 -14.40
C ARG A 138 -8.89 -23.45 -13.19
N LYS A 139 -7.94 -24.31 -12.83
CA LYS A 139 -8.03 -25.16 -11.64
C LYS A 139 -6.70 -25.10 -10.90
N LEU A 140 -6.75 -24.77 -9.62
CA LEU A 140 -5.57 -24.81 -8.77
C LEU A 140 -5.08 -26.26 -8.62
N MET A 141 -3.88 -26.52 -9.12
CA MET A 141 -3.16 -27.76 -8.88
C MET A 141 -2.76 -27.88 -7.40
N PRO A 142 -2.54 -29.09 -6.87
CA PRO A 142 -2.13 -29.27 -5.47
C PRO A 142 -0.90 -28.44 -5.07
N GLU A 143 0.10 -28.37 -5.96
CA GLU A 143 1.32 -27.57 -5.77
C GLU A 143 1.00 -26.07 -5.62
N ALA A 144 0.11 -25.54 -6.47
CA ALA A 144 -0.32 -24.15 -6.40
C ALA A 144 -1.07 -23.85 -5.09
N LYS A 145 -1.86 -24.79 -4.57
CA LYS A 145 -2.52 -24.63 -3.26
C LYS A 145 -1.53 -24.57 -2.10
N THR A 146 -0.49 -25.40 -2.12
CA THR A 146 0.59 -25.37 -1.12
C THR A 146 1.30 -24.02 -1.13
N VAL A 147 1.59 -23.47 -2.32
CA VAL A 147 2.18 -22.12 -2.45
C VAL A 147 1.23 -21.07 -1.87
N LEU A 148 -0.07 -21.12 -2.17
CA LEU A 148 -1.03 -20.16 -1.62
C LEU A 148 -1.13 -20.20 -0.09
N GLN A 149 -1.10 -21.39 0.50
CA GLN A 149 -1.08 -21.53 1.95
C GLN A 149 0.16 -20.87 2.54
N LYS A 150 1.33 -21.14 1.97
CA LYS A 150 2.60 -20.50 2.38
C LYS A 150 2.56 -18.97 2.26
N VAL A 151 1.97 -18.43 1.19
CA VAL A 151 1.78 -16.99 1.02
C VAL A 151 0.88 -16.45 2.13
N SER A 152 -0.24 -17.12 2.41
CA SER A 152 -1.19 -16.73 3.46
C SER A 152 -0.52 -16.69 4.86
N ASP A 153 0.26 -17.73 5.19
CA ASP A 153 0.98 -17.80 6.47
C ASP A 153 2.04 -16.69 6.59
N LYS A 154 2.73 -16.39 5.48
CA LYS A 154 3.68 -15.27 5.41
C LYS A 154 2.98 -13.93 5.56
N ILE A 155 1.80 -13.70 4.96
CA ILE A 155 1.05 -12.44 5.12
C ILE A 155 0.72 -12.17 6.60
N ALA A 156 0.37 -13.21 7.35
CA ALA A 156 0.01 -13.09 8.76
C ALA A 156 1.21 -12.72 9.67
N THR A 157 2.43 -13.07 9.24
CA THR A 157 3.65 -12.97 10.07
C THR A 157 4.63 -11.91 9.60
N SER A 158 4.55 -11.50 8.33
CA SER A 158 5.50 -10.57 7.72
C SER A 158 5.18 -9.12 8.02
N PHE A 159 6.22 -8.34 8.30
CA PHE A 159 6.18 -6.90 8.45
C PHE A 159 7.50 -6.31 7.99
N ALA A 160 7.50 -5.02 7.67
CA ALA A 160 8.72 -4.25 7.46
C ALA A 160 8.97 -3.37 8.68
N SER A 161 10.23 -3.30 9.11
CA SER A 161 10.67 -2.29 10.08
C SER A 161 10.98 -0.98 9.38
N ARG A 162 10.75 0.15 10.06
CA ARG A 162 11.17 1.45 9.53
C ARG A 162 12.70 1.57 9.51
N ILE A 163 13.23 2.16 8.45
CA ILE A 163 14.66 2.47 8.35
C ILE A 163 15.04 3.49 9.41
N ASN A 164 16.13 3.23 10.13
CA ASN A 164 16.78 4.22 10.96
C ASN A 164 17.86 4.94 10.13
N VAL A 165 17.56 6.16 9.68
CA VAL A 165 18.45 6.96 8.83
C VAL A 165 19.77 7.37 9.51
N LYS A 166 19.90 7.19 10.83
CA LYS A 166 21.14 7.46 11.58
C LYS A 166 22.12 6.29 11.54
N LEU A 167 21.68 5.10 11.10
CA LEU A 167 22.53 3.91 11.02
C LEU A 167 22.98 3.68 9.57
N PRO A 168 24.23 3.21 9.35
CA PRO A 168 24.68 2.87 8.00
C PRO A 168 23.91 1.67 7.45
N ILE A 169 23.67 1.67 6.14
CA ILE A 169 23.15 0.51 5.41
C ILE A 169 24.35 -0.24 4.84
N ASN A 170 24.67 -1.40 5.41
CA ASN A 170 25.71 -2.28 4.90
C ASN A 170 25.05 -3.41 4.10
N LEU A 171 25.38 -3.51 2.80
CA LEU A 171 24.88 -4.53 1.90
C LEU A 171 26.06 -5.23 1.24
N TYR A 172 26.10 -6.56 1.34
CA TYR A 172 26.99 -7.41 0.56
C TYR A 172 26.12 -8.16 -0.46
N ILE A 173 26.47 -8.08 -1.74
CA ILE A 173 25.78 -8.75 -2.86
C ILE A 173 26.70 -9.86 -3.36
#